data_AF-A0A382DHQ2-F1
#
_entry.id   AF-A0A382DHQ2-F1
#
_cell.length_a   1.000
_cell.length_b   1.000
_cell.length_c   1.000
_cell.angle_alpha   90.00
_cell.angle_beta   90.00
_cell.angle_gamma   90.00
#
_symmetry.space_group_name_H-M   'P 1'
#
loop_
_entity.id
_entity.type
_entity.pdbx_description
1 polymer ?
#
loop_
_entity_poly.entity_id
_entity_poly.type
_entity_poly.pdbx_seq_one_letter_code
_entity_poly.pdbx_strand_id
1 'polypeptide(L)'
;VLENNQNASVYPGNADSIGIPIAGTQILSLVLCPFLLLILCISKIIKKIYSLHSGMGARIGSICAIGICYTPCLYFSLYGSLYWTSPNHMSIAFWFYLASTYLLFLVFKDLSTIYKN
;
A
#
# COMPACT_ATOMS: atom_id res chain seq x y z
N VAL A 1 -18.16 -2.01 20.88
CA VAL A 1 -17.61 -1.02 19.92
C VAL A 1 -18.68 -0.59 18.92
N LEU A 2 -19.35 -1.52 18.23
CA LEU A 2 -20.48 -1.23 17.34
C LEU A 2 -21.61 -0.45 18.02
N GLU A 3 -22.23 -0.99 19.08
CA GLU A 3 -23.30 -0.32 19.84
C GLU A 3 -22.85 1.03 20.42
N ASN A 4 -21.63 1.14 20.94
CA ASN A 4 -21.12 2.41 21.46
C ASN A 4 -20.95 3.46 20.35
N ASN A 5 -20.53 3.07 19.15
CA ASN A 5 -20.39 3.97 18.00
C ASN A 5 -21.77 4.34 17.40
N GLN A 6 -22.74 3.42 17.43
CA GLN A 6 -24.13 3.71 17.04
C GLN A 6 -24.81 4.64 18.05
N ASN A 7 -24.62 4.41 19.35
CA ASN A 7 -25.12 5.28 20.41
C ASN A 7 -24.46 6.67 20.40
N ALA A 8 -23.23 6.78 19.90
CA ALA A 8 -22.53 8.05 19.68
C ALA A 8 -22.84 8.70 18.30
N SER A 9 -23.81 8.17 17.54
CA SER A 9 -24.17 8.63 16.19
C SER A 9 -23.01 8.63 15.18
N VAL A 10 -21.96 7.84 15.43
CA VAL A 10 -20.81 7.65 14.53
C VAL A 10 -21.19 6.78 13.33
N TYR A 11 -22.06 5.80 13.54
CA TYR A 11 -22.66 4.96 12.50
C TYR A 11 -24.19 5.03 12.61
N PRO A 12 -24.93 4.93 11.48
CA PRO A 12 -26.38 4.77 11.52
C PRO A 12 -26.80 3.60 12.41
N GLY A 13 -27.90 3.73 13.15
CA GLY A 13 -28.41 2.67 14.04
C GLY A 13 -28.72 1.33 13.35
N ASN A 14 -28.90 1.36 12.02
CA ASN A 14 -29.12 0.19 11.17
C ASN A 14 -27.89 -0.19 10.32
N ALA A 15 -26.72 0.39 10.58
CA ALA A 15 -25.51 0.10 9.81
C ALA A 15 -24.93 -1.26 10.20
N ASP A 16 -25.02 -2.22 9.28
CA ASP A 16 -24.35 -3.52 9.38
C ASP A 16 -22.83 -3.39 9.18
N SER A 17 -22.08 -4.50 9.32
CA SER A 17 -20.63 -4.59 9.00
C SER A 17 -20.25 -4.26 7.54
N ILE A 18 -21.24 -3.93 6.70
CA ILE A 18 -21.08 -3.30 5.36
C ILE A 18 -21.16 -1.77 5.46
N GLY A 19 -21.99 -1.22 6.36
CA GLY A 19 -22.02 0.20 6.73
C GLY A 19 -20.84 0.64 7.61
N ILE A 20 -20.07 -0.31 8.12
CA ILE A 20 -18.77 -0.09 8.75
C ILE A 20 -17.69 -0.64 7.81
N PRO A 21 -16.79 0.18 7.26
CA PRO A 21 -15.90 -0.25 6.16
C PRO A 21 -14.76 -1.22 6.54
N ILE A 22 -14.93 -2.00 7.60
CA ILE A 22 -13.94 -2.97 8.10
C ILE A 22 -13.78 -4.13 7.11
N ALA A 23 -14.87 -4.70 6.58
CA ALA A 23 -14.80 -5.82 5.65
C ALA A 23 -14.07 -5.44 4.35
N GLY A 24 -14.37 -4.26 3.79
CA GLY A 24 -13.67 -3.73 2.62
C GLY A 24 -12.17 -3.52 2.88
N THR A 25 -11.81 -3.03 4.06
CA THR A 25 -10.40 -2.84 4.44
C THR A 25 -9.66 -4.15 4.65
N GLN A 26 -10.33 -5.19 5.16
CA GLN A 26 -9.75 -6.53 5.32
C GLN A 26 -9.48 -7.19 3.96
N ILE A 27 -10.45 -7.13 3.05
CA ILE A 27 -10.29 -7.64 1.67
C ILE A 27 -9.14 -6.90 0.98
N LEU A 28 -9.09 -5.57 1.14
CA LEU A 28 -8.02 -4.76 0.58
C LEU A 28 -6.64 -5.15 1.12
N SER A 29 -6.55 -5.43 2.43
CA SER A 29 -5.32 -5.88 3.07
C SER A 29 -4.85 -7.23 2.53
N LEU A 30 -5.77 -8.16 2.28
CA LEU A 30 -5.45 -9.45 1.66
C LEU A 30 -4.92 -9.29 0.23
N VAL A 31 -5.52 -8.38 -0.56
CA VAL A 31 -5.08 -8.07 -1.93
C VAL A 31 -3.71 -7.38 -1.93
N LEU A 32 -3.41 -6.53 -0.95
CA LEU A 32 -2.13 -5.82 -0.83
C LEU A 32 -0.99 -6.68 -0.31
N CYS A 33 -1.29 -7.70 0.50
CA CYS A 33 -0.31 -8.59 1.11
C CYS A 33 0.73 -9.17 0.12
N PRO A 34 0.34 -9.74 -1.05
CA PRO A 34 1.33 -10.25 -2.01
C PRO A 34 2.28 -9.17 -2.54
N PHE A 35 1.81 -7.94 -2.75
CA PHE A 35 2.66 -6.83 -3.21
C PHE A 35 3.65 -6.39 -2.14
N LEU A 36 3.22 -6.32 -0.88
CA LEU A 36 4.11 -6.04 0.25
C LEU A 36 5.20 -7.12 0.39
N LEU A 37 4.84 -8.40 0.19
CA LEU A 37 5.82 -9.50 0.18
C LEU A 37 6.80 -9.40 -0.99
N LEU A 38 6.35 -8.97 -2.17
CA LEU A 38 7.21 -8.75 -3.33
C LEU A 38 8.20 -7.59 -3.09
N ILE A 39 7.77 -6.52 -2.41
CA ILE A 39 8.65 -5.41 -2.01
C ILE A 39 9.83 -5.92 -1.17
N LEU A 40 9.61 -6.83 -0.22
CA LEU A 40 10.70 -7.42 0.57
C LEU A 40 11.72 -8.19 -0.29
N CYS A 41 11.28 -8.70 -1.44
CA CYS A 41 12.10 -9.47 -2.37
C CYS A 41 12.72 -8.62 -3.48
N ILE A 42 12.46 -7.32 -3.54
CA ILE A 42 12.79 -6.47 -4.69
C ILE A 42 14.28 -6.43 -5.00
N SER A 43 15.15 -6.37 -3.98
CA SER A 43 16.60 -6.37 -4.20
C SER A 43 17.07 -7.68 -4.85
N LYS A 44 16.44 -8.82 -4.54
CA LYS A 44 16.73 -10.11 -5.19
C LYS A 44 16.21 -10.13 -6.62
N ILE A 45 15.02 -9.58 -6.86
CA ILE A 45 14.42 -9.46 -8.20
C ILE A 45 15.33 -8.61 -9.10
N ILE A 46 15.76 -7.43 -8.64
CA ILE A 46 16.68 -6.55 -9.38
C ILE A 46 17.98 -7.28 -9.72
N LYS A 47 18.62 -7.93 -8.74
CA LYS A 47 19.84 -8.73 -8.98
C LYS A 47 19.61 -9.82 -10.03
N LYS A 48 18.45 -10.49 -9.99
CA LYS A 48 18.12 -11.53 -10.97
C LYS A 48 17.93 -10.94 -12.37
N ILE A 49 17.27 -9.79 -12.50
CA ILE A 49 17.11 -9.09 -13.78
C ILE A 49 18.47 -8.73 -14.38
N TYR A 50 19.37 -8.17 -13.59
CA TYR A 50 20.75 -7.84 -14.02
C TYR A 50 21.62 -9.07 -14.31
N SER A 51 21.24 -10.26 -13.83
CA SER A 51 21.91 -11.52 -14.21
C SER A 51 21.44 -12.07 -15.57
N LEU A 52 20.24 -11.69 -16.02
CA LEU A 52 19.62 -12.17 -17.25
C LEU A 52 19.75 -11.17 -18.41
N HIS A 53 19.82 -9.89 -18.08
CA HIS A 53 19.92 -8.77 -19.01
C HIS A 53 21.01 -7.81 -18.57
N SER A 54 21.55 -7.02 -19.48
CA SER A 54 22.55 -5.99 -19.18
C SER A 54 22.15 -4.62 -19.74
N GLY A 55 22.78 -3.57 -19.23
CA GLY A 55 22.59 -2.20 -19.71
C GLY A 55 21.15 -1.69 -19.58
N MET A 56 20.62 -1.10 -20.64
CA MET A 56 19.32 -0.42 -20.62
C MET A 56 18.14 -1.39 -20.37
N GLY A 57 18.21 -2.61 -20.92
CA GLY A 57 17.14 -3.60 -20.73
C GLY A 57 16.95 -4.00 -19.27
N ALA A 58 18.06 -4.21 -18.54
CA ALA A 58 18.02 -4.52 -17.11
C ALA A 58 17.47 -3.35 -16.28
N ARG A 59 17.83 -2.11 -16.65
CA ARG A 59 17.32 -0.90 -15.99
C ARG A 59 15.83 -0.74 -16.16
N ILE A 60 15.32 -0.82 -17.40
CA ILE A 60 13.88 -0.72 -17.69
C ILE A 60 13.13 -1.84 -16.96
N GLY A 61 13.60 -3.09 -17.07
CA GLY A 61 12.98 -4.23 -16.39
C GLY A 61 12.91 -4.04 -14.87
N SER A 62 13.98 -3.52 -14.26
CA SER A 62 14.04 -3.24 -12.82
C SER A 62 13.06 -2.12 -12.41
N ILE A 63 12.96 -1.04 -13.20
CA ILE A 63 11.99 0.05 -12.97
C ILE A 63 10.56 -0.48 -13.09
N CYS A 64 10.27 -1.29 -14.10
CA CYS A 64 8.95 -1.92 -14.26
C CYS A 64 8.62 -2.84 -13.08
N ALA A 65 9.58 -3.64 -12.59
CA ALA A 65 9.38 -4.50 -11.43
C ALA A 65 9.05 -3.69 -10.16
N ILE A 66 9.80 -2.61 -9.89
CA ILE A 66 9.49 -1.68 -8.79
C ILE A 66 8.08 -1.10 -9.00
N GLY A 67 7.77 -0.59 -10.19
CA GLY A 67 6.47 -0.01 -10.50
C GLY A 67 5.31 -0.96 -10.23
N ILE A 68 5.39 -2.21 -10.69
CA ILE A 68 4.35 -3.23 -10.48
C ILE A 68 4.16 -3.55 -8.99
N CYS A 69 5.25 -3.60 -8.21
CA CYS A 69 5.16 -3.91 -6.78
C CYS A 69 4.59 -2.74 -5.97
N TYR A 70 5.04 -1.52 -6.25
CA TYR A 70 4.72 -0.36 -5.42
C TYR A 70 3.45 0.37 -5.81
N THR A 71 3.06 0.37 -7.09
CA THR A 71 1.90 1.16 -7.57
C THR A 71 0.60 0.74 -6.87
N PRO A 72 0.25 -0.54 -6.73
CA PRO A 72 -0.96 -0.95 -6.02
C PRO A 72 -0.92 -0.52 -4.55
N CYS A 73 0.21 -0.73 -3.87
CA CYS A 73 0.38 -0.33 -2.47
C CYS A 73 0.22 1.18 -2.27
N LEU A 74 0.88 1.99 -3.11
CA LEU A 74 0.78 3.45 -3.05
C LEU A 74 -0.63 3.95 -3.34
N TYR A 75 -1.26 3.43 -4.40
CA TYR A 75 -2.61 3.80 -4.80
C TYR A 75 -3.61 3.53 -3.67
N PHE A 76 -3.61 2.30 -3.13
CA PHE A 76 -4.54 1.94 -2.08
C PHE A 76 -4.21 2.58 -0.73
N SER A 77 -2.94 2.85 -0.43
CA SER A 77 -2.57 3.58 0.78
C SER A 77 -3.05 5.04 0.73
N LEU A 78 -2.92 5.70 -0.42
CA LEU A 78 -3.44 7.05 -0.61
C LEU A 78 -4.97 7.08 -0.65
N TYR A 79 -5.60 6.15 -1.37
CA TYR A 79 -7.05 6.04 -1.42
C TYR A 79 -7.63 5.75 -0.02
N GLY A 80 -6.99 4.85 0.73
CA GLY A 80 -7.37 4.53 2.10
C GLY A 80 -7.29 5.74 3.03
N SER A 81 -6.25 6.58 2.90
CA SER A 81 -6.15 7.78 3.73
C SER A 81 -7.28 8.77 3.44
N LEU A 82 -7.59 9.01 2.16
CA LEU A 82 -8.68 9.87 1.74
C LEU A 82 -10.04 9.31 2.17
N TYR A 83 -10.26 8.02 1.96
CA TYR A 83 -11.51 7.34 2.29
C TYR A 83 -11.84 7.42 3.79
N TRP A 84 -10.82 7.24 4.64
CA TRP A 84 -10.99 7.28 6.08
C TRP A 84 -10.91 8.68 6.69
N THR A 85 -10.74 9.73 5.88
CA THR A 85 -10.73 11.13 6.35
C THR A 85 -12.15 11.57 6.73
N SER A 86 -12.58 11.10 7.89
CA SER A 86 -13.85 11.43 8.54
C SER A 86 -13.58 11.62 10.04
N PRO A 87 -14.35 12.47 10.74
CA PRO A 87 -14.03 12.89 12.12
C PRO A 87 -13.76 11.73 13.09
N ASN A 88 -14.43 10.58 12.91
CA ASN A 88 -14.34 9.44 13.80
C ASN A 88 -13.28 8.39 13.40
N HIS A 89 -12.62 8.55 12.24
CA HIS A 89 -11.67 7.58 11.70
C HIS A 89 -10.30 8.19 11.32
N MET A 90 -10.02 9.42 11.78
CA MET A 90 -8.78 10.13 11.48
C MET A 90 -7.51 9.34 11.84
N SER A 91 -7.55 8.51 12.89
CA SER A 91 -6.43 7.63 13.24
C SER A 91 -6.13 6.61 12.14
N ILE A 92 -7.16 6.02 11.52
CA ILE A 92 -7.01 5.07 10.40
C ILE A 92 -6.45 5.80 9.18
N ALA A 93 -7.00 6.98 8.86
CA ALA A 93 -6.50 7.82 7.78
C ALA A 93 -5.02 8.17 7.95
N PHE A 94 -4.61 8.51 9.18
CA PHE A 94 -3.23 8.81 9.52
C PHE A 94 -2.30 7.62 9.26
N TRP A 95 -2.67 6.40 9.65
CA TRP A 95 -1.86 5.21 9.39
C TRP A 95 -1.70 4.92 7.90
N PHE A 96 -2.76 5.08 7.11
CA PHE A 96 -2.69 4.97 5.65
C PHE A 96 -1.82 6.06 5.02
N TYR A 97 -1.86 7.29 5.55
CA TYR A 97 -0.97 8.36 5.10
C TYR A 97 0.49 8.03 5.42
N LEU A 98 0.78 7.60 6.66
CA LEU A 98 2.12 7.23 7.08
C LEU A 98 2.67 6.08 6.23
N ALA A 99 1.87 5.04 5.98
CA ALA A 99 2.23 3.94 5.10
C ALA A 99 2.56 4.44 3.67
N SER A 100 1.79 5.38 3.12
CA SER A 100 2.04 5.97 1.81
C SER A 100 3.39 6.71 1.78
N THR A 101 3.67 7.54 2.79
CA THR A 101 4.96 8.25 2.89
C THR A 101 6.14 7.30 3.02
N TYR A 102 5.99 6.21 3.79
CA TYR A 102 7.03 5.21 3.96
C TYR A 102 7.27 4.41 2.67
N LEU A 103 6.20 4.03 1.95
CA LEU A 103 6.31 3.36 0.66
C LEU A 103 7.02 4.25 -0.38
N LEU A 104 6.73 5.55 -0.42
CA LEU A 104 7.44 6.49 -1.29
C LEU A 104 8.94 6.53 -0.98
N PHE A 105 9.31 6.59 0.30
CA PHE A 105 10.71 6.51 0.72
C PHE A 105 11.37 5.22 0.24
N LEU A 106 10.70 4.08 0.37
CA LEU A 106 11.21 2.79 -0.09
C LEU A 106 11.36 2.73 -1.61
N VAL A 107 10.43 3.29 -2.40
CA VAL A 107 10.57 3.40 -3.86
C VAL A 107 11.86 4.10 -4.23
N PHE A 108 12.14 5.26 -3.64
CA PHE A 108 13.38 6.00 -3.93
C PHE A 108 14.63 5.22 -3.52
N LYS A 109 14.58 4.52 -2.38
CA LYS A 109 15.67 3.66 -1.93
C LYS A 109 15.94 2.53 -2.92
N ASP A 110 14.91 1.85 -3.42
CA ASP A 110 15.08 0.75 -4.37
C ASP A 110 15.50 1.24 -5.76
N LEU A 111 14.96 2.36 -6.23
CA LEU A 111 15.42 3.02 -7.45
C LEU A 111 16.91 3.38 -7.36
N SER A 112 17.38 3.88 -6.21
CA SER A 112 18.80 4.18 -6.00
C SER A 112 19.70 2.96 -6.14
N THR A 113 19.18 1.75 -5.87
CA THR A 113 19.92 0.49 -6.01
C THR A 113 20.16 0.16 -7.48
N ILE A 114 19.26 0.53 -8.39
CA ILE A 114 19.44 0.37 -9.84
C ILE A 114 20.62 1.19 -10.32
N TYR A 115 20.80 2.43 -9.85
CA TYR A 115 21.92 3.27 -10.25
C TYR A 115 23.29 2.81 -9.73
N LYS A 116 23.30 1.95 -8.70
CA LYS A 116 24.52 1.36 -8.14
C LYS A 116 24.96 0.06 -8.83
N ASN A 117 24.08 -0.57 -9.63
CA ASN A 117 24.37 -1.80 -10.40
C ASN A 117 24.53 -1.50 -11.89
#